data_AF-A0A0S9CH12-F1
#
_entry.id   AF-A0A0S9CH12-F1
#
_cell.length_a   1.000
_cell.length_b   1.000
_cell.length_c   1.000
_cell.angle_alpha   90.00
_cell.angle_beta   90.00
_cell.angle_gamma   90.00
#
_symmetry.space_group_name_H-M   'P 1'
#
loop_
_entity.id
_entity.type
_entity.pdbx_description
1 polymer ?
#
loop_
_entity_poly.entity_id
_entity_poly.type
_entity_poly.pdbx_seq_one_letter_code
_entity_poly.pdbx_strand_id
1 'polypeptide(L)'
;MTLFDDRERAFEAKYARDEEVAFRIIARRNRLVGQWAAQLMQLTPAETDAYAKAVVQADFEEAGDDDVVRKIYGDLTAANVDVEEAVVRRALDEQLIEARRQLIQPE
;
A
#
# COMPACT_ATOMS: atom_id res chain seq x y z
N MET A 1 2.41 -27.53 -31.01
CA MET A 1 1.91 -26.96 -29.75
C MET A 1 1.34 -28.12 -28.96
N THR A 2 1.97 -28.44 -27.83
CA THR A 2 1.60 -29.61 -27.02
C THR A 2 0.74 -29.16 -25.83
N LEU A 3 -0.03 -30.09 -25.26
CA LEU A 3 -0.82 -29.86 -24.05
C LEU A 3 0.03 -29.35 -22.86
N PHE A 4 1.33 -29.70 -22.82
CA PHE A 4 2.26 -29.23 -21.80
C PHE A 4 2.63 -27.75 -22.02
N ASP A 5 2.91 -27.34 -23.27
CA ASP A 5 3.19 -25.94 -23.63
C ASP A 5 1.98 -25.02 -23.30
N ASP A 6 0.75 -25.53 -23.52
CA ASP A 6 -0.47 -24.77 -23.24
C ASP A 6 -0.70 -24.56 -21.74
N ARG A 7 -0.35 -25.56 -20.92
CA ARG A 7 -0.44 -25.46 -19.45
C ARG A 7 0.61 -24.50 -18.90
N GLU A 8 1.85 -24.60 -19.37
CA GLU A 8 2.95 -23.71 -18.97
C GLU A 8 2.60 -22.24 -19.21
N ARG A 9 2.14 -21.91 -20.42
CA ARG A 9 1.69 -20.54 -20.77
C ARG A 9 0.51 -20.07 -19.92
N ALA A 10 -0.43 -20.95 -19.62
CA ALA A 10 -1.57 -20.61 -18.77
C ALA A 10 -1.15 -20.33 -17.32
N PHE A 11 -0.16 -21.05 -16.80
CA PHE A 11 0.41 -20.78 -15.48
C PHE A 11 1.16 -19.46 -15.48
N GLU A 12 2.09 -19.22 -16.41
CA GLU A 12 2.84 -17.96 -16.52
C GLU A 12 1.90 -16.74 -16.62
N ALA A 13 0.87 -16.81 -17.47
CA ALA A 13 -0.11 -15.74 -17.62
C ALA A 13 -0.91 -15.49 -16.33
N LYS A 14 -1.24 -16.54 -15.58
CA LYS A 14 -1.88 -16.42 -14.27
C LYS A 14 -0.94 -15.78 -13.25
N TYR A 15 0.30 -16.25 -13.15
CA TYR A 15 1.30 -15.72 -12.22
C TYR A 15 1.55 -14.23 -12.48
N ALA A 16 1.76 -13.82 -13.73
CA ALA A 16 1.96 -12.42 -14.08
C ALA A 16 0.76 -11.54 -13.69
N ARG A 17 -0.47 -12.03 -13.91
CA ARG A 17 -1.69 -11.32 -13.52
C ARG A 17 -1.83 -11.21 -12.00
N ASP A 18 -1.54 -12.28 -11.27
CA ASP A 18 -1.62 -12.30 -9.81
C ASP A 18 -0.59 -11.34 -9.19
N GLU A 19 0.63 -11.28 -9.73
CA GLU A 19 1.66 -10.30 -9.33
C GLU A 19 1.25 -8.86 -9.66
N GLU A 20 0.70 -8.60 -10.85
CA GLU A 20 0.22 -7.26 -11.22
C GLU A 20 -0.88 -6.77 -10.26
N VAL A 21 -1.83 -7.65 -9.93
CA VAL A 21 -2.90 -7.34 -8.99
C VAL A 21 -2.35 -7.10 -7.59
N ALA A 22 -1.41 -7.94 -7.13
CA ALA A 22 -0.74 -7.75 -5.84
C ALA A 22 -0.02 -6.40 -5.76
N PHE A 23 0.76 -6.04 -6.79
CA PHE A 23 1.46 -4.76 -6.87
C PHE A 23 0.49 -3.58 -6.78
N ARG A 24 -0.62 -3.64 -7.53
CA ARG A 24 -1.66 -2.59 -7.51
C ARG A 24 -2.33 -2.47 -6.14
N ILE A 25 -2.55 -3.59 -5.44
CA ILE A 25 -3.12 -3.60 -4.09
C ILE A 25 -2.16 -2.94 -3.10
N ILE A 26 -0.87 -3.26 -3.15
CA ILE A 26 0.13 -2.66 -2.26
C ILE A 26 0.25 -1.15 -2.48
N ALA A 27 0.35 -0.72 -3.74
CA ALA A 27 0.37 0.70 -4.08
C ALA A 27 -0.90 1.43 -3.59
N ARG A 28 -2.07 0.78 -3.67
CA ARG A 28 -3.33 1.36 -3.17
C ARG A 28 -3.36 1.41 -1.64
N ARG A 29 -2.95 0.36 -0.94
CA ARG A 29 -2.81 0.32 0.52
C ARG A 29 -1.92 1.46 1.00
N ASN A 30 -0.75 1.62 0.40
CA ASN A 30 0.22 2.65 0.78
C ASN A 30 -0.33 4.07 0.58
N ARG A 31 -1.11 4.28 -0.48
CA ARG A 31 -1.81 5.55 -0.69
C ARG A 31 -2.87 5.79 0.39
N LEU A 32 -3.67 4.79 0.73
CA LEU A 32 -4.74 4.90 1.74
C LEU A 32 -4.17 5.15 3.15
N VAL A 33 -3.11 4.44 3.55
CA VAL A 33 -2.48 4.65 4.86
C VAL A 33 -1.79 6.02 4.93
N GLY A 34 -1.23 6.51 3.82
CA GLY A 34 -0.72 7.87 3.74
C GLY A 34 -1.82 8.92 3.93
N GLN A 35 -3.02 8.69 3.37
CA GLN A 35 -4.17 9.57 3.59
C GLN A 35 -4.63 9.55 5.05
N TRP A 36 -4.67 8.38 5.69
CA TRP A 36 -4.98 8.23 7.11
C TRP A 36 -3.99 9.02 7.99
N ALA A 37 -2.69 8.86 7.76
CA ALA A 37 -1.67 9.57 8.53
C ALA A 37 -1.74 11.09 8.30
N ALA A 38 -1.98 11.53 7.06
CA ALA A 38 -2.17 12.94 6.73
C ALA A 38 -3.36 13.57 7.44
N GLN A 39 -4.46 12.82 7.63
CA GLN A 39 -5.61 13.28 8.40
C GLN A 39 -5.26 13.48 9.88
N LEU A 40 -4.48 12.58 10.47
CA LEU A 40 -4.00 12.72 11.85
C LEU A 40 -3.08 13.94 12.02
N MET A 41 -2.25 14.21 11.02
CA MET A 41 -1.39 15.41 10.98
C MET A 41 -2.16 16.68 10.58
N GLN A 42 -3.46 16.61 10.33
CA GLN A 42 -4.31 17.73 9.92
C GLN A 42 -3.83 18.46 8.65
N LEU A 43 -3.24 17.72 7.71
CA LEU A 43 -2.76 18.27 6.45
C LEU A 43 -3.94 18.75 5.57
N THR A 44 -3.69 19.77 4.76
CA THR A 44 -4.64 20.20 3.73
C THR A 44 -4.86 19.11 2.68
N PRO A 45 -5.92 19.18 1.84
CA PRO A 45 -6.14 18.20 0.77
C PRO A 45 -4.97 18.09 -0.22
N ALA A 46 -4.30 19.21 -0.53
CA ALA A 46 -3.15 19.21 -1.43
C ALA A 46 -1.92 18.54 -0.80
N GLU A 47 -1.65 18.84 0.47
CA GLU A 47 -0.57 18.20 1.24
C GLU A 47 -0.86 16.71 1.45
N THR A 48 -2.12 16.34 1.67
CA THR A 48 -2.55 14.93 1.81
C THR A 48 -2.27 14.14 0.53
N ASP A 49 -2.58 14.67 -0.66
CA ASP A 49 -2.29 13.98 -1.92
C ASP A 49 -0.78 13.85 -2.16
N ALA A 50 0.00 14.90 -1.86
CA ALA A 50 1.45 14.87 -1.96
C ALA A 50 2.05 13.86 -0.98
N TYR A 51 1.58 13.83 0.26
CA TYR A 51 2.04 12.93 1.30
C TYR A 51 1.71 11.47 0.96
N ALA A 52 0.49 11.18 0.51
CA ALA A 52 0.10 9.84 0.09
C ALA A 52 0.95 9.32 -1.07
N LYS A 53 1.36 10.19 -2.01
CA LYS A 53 2.31 9.82 -3.08
C LYS A 53 3.71 9.53 -2.54
N ALA A 54 4.20 10.34 -1.60
CA ALA A 54 5.49 10.13 -0.96
C ALA A 54 5.54 8.81 -0.17
N VAL A 55 4.44 8.42 0.49
CA VAL A 55 4.33 7.12 1.18
C VAL A 55 4.39 5.96 0.19
N VAL A 56 3.73 6.06 -0.97
CA VAL A 56 3.84 5.04 -2.03
C VAL A 56 5.28 4.95 -2.55
N GLN A 57 6.01 6.06 -2.65
CA GLN A 57 7.39 6.06 -3.11
C GLN A 57 8.36 5.42 -2.09
N ALA A 58 8.10 5.56 -0.79
CA ALA A 58 8.94 4.97 0.26
C ALA A 58 8.94 3.43 0.25
N ASP A 59 7.89 2.80 -0.27
CA ASP A 59 7.76 1.34 -0.39
C ASP A 59 8.75 0.69 -1.36
N PHE A 60 9.44 1.49 -2.19
CA PHE A 60 10.39 0.98 -3.18
C PHE A 60 11.83 0.84 -2.66
N GLU A 61 12.11 1.26 -1.42
CA GLU A 61 13.47 1.29 -0.86
C GLU A 61 13.93 -0.10 -0.36
N GLU A 62 13.10 -0.80 0.44
CA GLU A 62 13.36 -2.15 0.95
C GLU A 62 12.19 -3.11 0.69
N ALA A 63 12.47 -4.42 0.73
CA ALA A 63 11.42 -5.42 0.62
C ALA A 63 10.62 -5.49 1.93
N GLY A 64 9.30 -5.29 1.83
CA GLY A 64 8.39 -5.34 2.97
C GLY A 64 7.85 -3.95 3.31
N ASP A 65 7.22 -3.83 4.48
CA ASP A 65 6.45 -2.64 4.84
C ASP A 65 7.19 -1.71 5.83
N ASP A 66 8.41 -2.07 6.24
CA ASP A 66 9.09 -1.39 7.36
C ASP A 66 9.51 0.05 7.02
N ASP A 67 9.84 0.35 5.77
CA ASP A 67 10.12 1.74 5.35
C ASP A 67 8.89 2.63 5.41
N VAL A 68 7.75 2.08 4.98
CA VAL A 68 6.45 2.77 5.06
C VAL A 68 6.08 3.02 6.52
N VAL A 69 6.25 2.03 7.40
CA VAL A 69 5.99 2.17 8.84
C VAL A 69 6.92 3.23 9.44
N ARG A 70 8.23 3.14 9.20
CA ARG A 70 9.24 4.06 9.74
C ARG A 70 8.99 5.49 9.30
N LYS A 71 8.66 5.69 8.02
CA LYS A 71 8.30 6.98 7.46
C LYS A 71 7.08 7.58 8.15
N ILE A 72 5.97 6.85 8.16
CA ILE A 72 4.70 7.34 8.73
C ILE A 72 4.85 7.61 10.23
N TYR A 73 5.48 6.70 10.97
CA TYR A 73 5.73 6.87 12.40
C TYR A 73 6.61 8.10 12.68
N GLY A 74 7.68 8.28 11.91
CA GLY A 74 8.56 9.44 12.02
C GLY A 74 7.85 10.76 11.72
N ASP A 75 7.05 10.80 10.66
CA ASP A 75 6.30 12.00 10.27
C ASP A 75 5.21 12.35 11.29
N LEU A 76 4.48 11.36 11.81
CA LEU A 76 3.48 11.55 12.88
C LEU A 76 4.13 12.10 14.14
N THR A 77 5.27 11.53 14.53
CA THR A 77 6.05 12.00 15.70
C THR A 77 6.52 13.43 15.50
N ALA A 78 7.05 13.77 14.31
CA ALA A 78 7.48 15.12 13.96
C ALA A 78 6.33 16.13 13.96
N ALA A 79 5.11 15.68 13.63
CA ALA A 79 3.88 16.46 13.70
C ALA A 79 3.27 16.54 15.12
N ASN A 80 3.94 16.01 16.15
CA ASN A 80 3.45 15.91 17.54
C ASN A 80 2.14 15.09 17.67
N VAL A 81 1.94 14.11 16.79
CA VAL A 81 0.84 13.15 16.90
C VAL A 81 1.31 11.96 17.74
N ASP A 82 0.71 11.76 18.90
CA ASP A 82 1.02 10.64 19.80
C ASP A 82 0.35 9.34 19.29
N VAL A 83 1.14 8.49 18.64
CA VAL A 83 0.73 7.22 18.06
C VAL A 83 1.82 6.20 18.32
N GLU A 84 1.45 4.97 18.68
CA GLU A 84 2.38 3.84 18.76
C GLU A 84 2.65 3.25 17.37
N GLU A 85 3.87 2.75 17.12
CA GLU A 85 4.20 2.05 15.85
C GLU A 85 3.23 0.88 15.56
N ALA A 86 2.77 0.19 16.61
CA ALA A 86 1.79 -0.89 16.50
C ALA A 86 0.45 -0.43 15.88
N VAL A 87 0.05 0.83 16.10
CA VAL A 87 -1.15 1.41 15.49
C VAL A 87 -0.92 1.67 14.00
N VAL A 88 0.27 2.11 13.60
CA VAL A 88 0.63 2.28 12.18
C VAL A 88 0.58 0.95 11.44
N ARG A 89 1.10 -0.13 12.06
CA ARG A 89 1.02 -1.49 11.49
C ARG A 89 -0.42 -1.98 11.36
N ARG A 90 -1.27 -1.75 12.36
CA ARG A 90 -2.71 -2.07 12.25
C ARG A 90 -3.38 -1.27 11.14
N ALA A 91 -3.05 0.01 10.98
CA ALA A 91 -3.58 0.82 9.90
C ALA A 91 -3.19 0.25 8.53
N LEU A 92 -1.96 -0.24 8.35
CA LEU A 92 -1.56 -0.94 7.12
C LEU A 92 -2.43 -2.17 6.83
N ASP A 93 -2.71 -3.00 7.84
CA ASP A 93 -3.56 -4.18 7.69
C ASP A 93 -5.01 -3.81 7.33
N GLU A 94 -5.56 -2.81 8.00
CA GLU A 94 -6.91 -2.29 7.73
C GLU A 94 -7.00 -1.73 6.30
N GLN A 95 -6.02 -0.92 5.89
CA GLN A 95 -5.99 -0.34 4.55
C GLN A 95 -5.69 -1.40 3.48
N LEU A 96 -5.06 -2.53 3.82
CA LEU A 96 -4.87 -3.64 2.90
C LEU A 96 -6.21 -4.31 2.57
N ILE A 97 -7.07 -4.51 3.58
CA ILE A 97 -8.42 -5.04 3.38
C ILE A 97 -9.21 -4.10 2.48
N GLU A 98 -9.14 -2.80 2.73
CA GLU A 98 -9.85 -1.79 1.94
C GLU A 98 -9.31 -1.68 0.51
N ALA A 99 -7.99 -1.69 0.31
CA ALA A 99 -7.37 -1.71 -1.00
C ALA A 99 -7.80 -2.93 -1.83
N ARG A 100 -7.90 -4.11 -1.19
CA ARG A 100 -8.41 -5.34 -1.84
C ARG A 100 -9.86 -5.18 -2.25
N ARG A 101 -10.72 -4.62 -1.38
CA ARG A 101 -12.13 -4.36 -1.72
C ARG A 101 -12.24 -3.47 -2.95
N GLN A 102 -11.53 -2.34 -2.97
CA GLN A 102 -11.61 -1.36 -4.06
C GLN A 102 -11.10 -1.87 -5.41
N LEU A 103 -10.21 -2.87 -5.42
CA LEU A 103 -9.61 -3.39 -6.66
C LEU A 103 -10.18 -4.73 -7.12
N ILE A 104 -10.68 -5.56 -6.20
CA ILE A 104 -11.16 -6.92 -6.50
C ILE A 104 -12.68 -6.98 -6.54
N GLN A 105 -13.39 -6.10 -5.82
CA GLN A 105 -14.84 -5.96 -5.92
C GLN A 105 -15.17 -4.75 -6.81
N PRO A 106 -15.38 -4.93 -8.12
CA PRO A 106 -16.13 -3.94 -8.88
C PRO A 106 -17.57 -3.91 -8.35
N GLU A 107 -18.13 -2.70 -8.19
CA GLU A 107 -19.57 -2.48 -7.95
C GLU A 107 -20.44 -3.15 -9.02
#